data_AF-A0A9E3MMA0-F1
#
_entry.id   AF-A0A9E3MMA0-F1
#
_cell.length_a   1.000
_cell.length_b   1.000
_cell.length_c   1.000
_cell.angle_alpha   90.00
_cell.angle_beta   90.00
_cell.angle_gamma   90.00
#
_symmetry.space_group_name_H-M   'P 1'
#
loop_
_entity.id
_entity.type
_entity.pdbx_description
1 polymer ?
#
loop_
_entity_poly.entity_id
_entity_poly.type
_entity_poly.pdbx_seq_one_letter_code
_entity_poly.pdbx_strand_id
1 'polypeptide(L)'
;MTPLNRYLALGAASALALTVAACNDTAKKPADQAALADASAPAGLSASAELPPAKPAPVAPRPPARAYAWAERAYGMQQSVYDAPPDYRFDYDGTEPMVWQTADDWSMYAEPSEDSYRYYYYEPGAAYPYFVRDRDYGYGYDPRGELVAVFDSGGRYLPQDALVRVAPVAGRYFERGRELRQVGLRAPRAPVSEQIWTRTAPRLQRSADPWLRAARADTDWQAWRDRDGNRELQRFRAEQQRREEIRRSAPPPGLDLRRADDRRPADLRQGEIADLQAQRLAAERARDANARAVAETEHMQLRQAQQDRRLAEQQQRFAERNRAQDLRARAADQQGREAAARAEEVRTRQAQEMAQRQRQLADRQRAHDEHERVVAQQQLDRQHALADRERAQQAQARAAQAEQGRRQQQLADRERAQQAQARAAQADQARHQQQLAERQRAHDEQAAHQEQARAAQAQRQQQQQAERAQAAQARAAEQQQRQAQQAQQQQARAAEQAARQAAAHERAAPAQHGKLDHPDKDKRRGPDDRP
;
A
#
# COMPACT_ATOMS: atom_id res chain seq x y z
N MET A 1 11.56 -14.54 57.56
CA MET A 1 10.15 -14.98 57.42
C MET A 1 9.84 -15.10 55.94
N THR A 2 9.19 -16.20 55.56
CA THR A 2 8.71 -16.54 54.20
C THR A 2 7.36 -15.84 53.91
N PRO A 3 6.84 -15.75 52.66
CA PRO A 3 6.65 -16.88 51.74
C PRO A 3 7.11 -16.71 50.27
N LEU A 4 7.59 -17.81 49.69
CA LEU A 4 7.43 -18.11 48.26
C LEU A 4 6.12 -18.87 48.08
N ASN A 5 5.44 -18.69 46.94
CA ASN A 5 4.65 -19.70 46.19
C ASN A 5 3.92 -19.03 45.01
N ARG A 6 3.52 -19.72 43.93
CA ARG A 6 4.08 -20.86 43.15
C ARG A 6 3.11 -21.13 41.95
N TYR A 7 3.52 -22.04 41.05
CA TYR A 7 2.74 -22.62 39.94
C TYR A 7 2.52 -21.67 38.74
N LEU A 8 2.86 -22.01 37.48
CA LEU A 8 2.74 -23.21 36.62
C LEU A 8 1.31 -23.58 36.19
N ALA A 9 1.07 -23.44 34.88
CA ALA A 9 0.10 -24.22 34.11
C ALA A 9 0.66 -24.41 32.68
N LEU A 10 0.62 -25.64 32.17
CA LEU A 10 0.88 -25.95 30.75
C LEU A 10 -0.46 -26.14 30.02
N GLY A 11 -0.46 -25.90 28.71
CA GLY A 11 -1.50 -26.36 27.80
C GLY A 11 -1.71 -25.40 26.61
N ALA A 12 -2.10 -25.87 25.43
CA ALA A 12 -2.05 -27.23 24.88
C ALA A 12 -2.02 -27.13 23.35
N ALA A 13 -1.62 -28.21 22.65
CA ALA A 13 -1.62 -28.20 21.19
C ALA A 13 -3.05 -28.22 20.61
N SER A 14 -3.23 -27.63 19.43
CA SER A 14 -4.41 -27.84 18.58
C SER A 14 -4.02 -27.65 17.12
N ALA A 15 -4.32 -28.67 16.31
CA ALA A 15 -4.13 -28.72 14.87
C ALA A 15 -5.34 -29.45 14.26
N LEU A 16 -5.50 -29.36 12.93
CA LEU A 16 -6.68 -29.80 12.16
C LEU A 16 -7.89 -28.83 12.31
N ALA A 17 -8.75 -28.61 11.31
CA ALA A 17 -8.75 -29.14 9.94
C ALA A 17 -9.42 -28.20 8.90
N LEU A 18 -8.98 -28.37 7.64
CA LEU A 18 -9.73 -28.34 6.38
C LEU A 18 -11.03 -27.51 6.22
N THR A 19 -10.93 -26.51 5.34
CA THR A 19 -11.86 -26.20 4.21
C THR A 19 -13.37 -26.42 4.36
N VAL A 20 -14.13 -25.32 4.20
CA VAL A 20 -15.38 -25.32 3.43
C VAL A 20 -15.31 -24.19 2.41
N ALA A 21 -15.65 -24.47 1.14
CA ALA A 21 -15.77 -23.45 0.11
C ALA A 21 -17.21 -22.93 0.02
N ALA A 22 -17.38 -21.62 -0.16
CA ALA A 22 -18.65 -20.99 -0.46
C ALA A 22 -18.44 -19.93 -1.55
N CYS A 23 -19.02 -20.15 -2.73
CA CYS A 23 -18.97 -19.20 -3.84
C CYS A 23 -19.81 -17.95 -3.51
N ASN A 24 -19.33 -16.77 -3.91
CA ASN A 24 -20.17 -15.57 -3.94
C ASN A 24 -19.77 -14.63 -5.09
N ASP A 25 -20.16 -15.00 -6.31
CA ASP A 25 -20.13 -14.11 -7.47
C ASP A 25 -21.18 -13.01 -7.31
N THR A 26 -20.79 -11.84 -6.77
CA THR A 26 -21.27 -10.50 -7.18
C THR A 26 -20.66 -9.38 -6.32
N ALA A 27 -19.44 -8.96 -6.64
CA ALA A 27 -18.87 -7.70 -6.15
C ALA A 27 -18.26 -6.91 -7.31
N LYS A 28 -18.60 -5.62 -7.42
CA LYS A 28 -18.07 -4.72 -8.45
C LYS A 28 -16.55 -4.64 -8.34
N LYS A 29 -15.84 -4.66 -9.47
CA LYS A 29 -14.46 -4.15 -9.55
C LYS A 29 -14.44 -2.68 -9.11
N PRO A 30 -13.68 -2.29 -8.09
CA PRO A 30 -12.79 -1.15 -8.24
C PRO A 30 -11.65 -1.58 -9.18
N ALA A 31 -11.49 -0.89 -10.31
CA ALA A 31 -10.16 -0.76 -10.87
C ALA A 31 -9.34 0.19 -9.96
N ASP A 32 -8.02 0.21 -10.15
CA ASP A 32 -7.13 1.23 -9.59
C ASP A 32 -6.96 1.27 -8.06
N GLN A 33 -6.58 0.14 -7.44
CA GLN A 33 -5.74 0.11 -6.21
C GLN A 33 -5.19 -1.30 -5.83
N ALA A 34 -4.56 -2.00 -6.77
CA ALA A 34 -3.94 -3.32 -6.49
C ALA A 34 -2.66 -3.58 -7.33
N ALA A 35 -1.74 -2.62 -7.35
CA ALA A 35 -0.46 -2.70 -8.07
C ALA A 35 0.69 -2.01 -7.32
N LEU A 36 0.88 -2.35 -6.05
CA LEU A 36 2.00 -1.88 -5.22
C LEU A 36 2.68 -3.05 -4.53
N ALA A 37 4.02 -3.01 -4.54
CA ALA A 37 4.91 -3.89 -3.76
C ALA A 37 4.82 -5.40 -4.03
N ASP A 38 4.91 -5.83 -5.29
CA ASP A 38 5.81 -6.95 -5.57
C ASP A 38 7.25 -6.38 -5.61
N ALA A 39 7.95 -6.49 -4.47
CA ALA A 39 9.29 -5.96 -4.31
C ALA A 39 10.31 -6.97 -4.84
N SER A 40 10.38 -7.07 -6.17
CA SER A 40 11.28 -8.00 -6.88
C SER A 40 12.69 -7.98 -6.28
N ALA A 41 13.19 -9.17 -5.91
CA ALA A 41 14.52 -9.30 -5.32
C ALA A 41 15.59 -8.67 -6.26
N PRO A 42 16.59 -7.95 -5.72
CA PRO A 42 17.47 -7.08 -6.51
C PRO A 42 18.41 -7.86 -7.44
N ALA A 43 17.92 -8.15 -8.65
CA ALA A 43 18.66 -8.77 -9.74
C ALA A 43 19.66 -7.77 -10.37
N GLY A 44 20.84 -7.61 -9.76
CA GLY A 44 21.86 -6.67 -10.27
C GLY A 44 23.24 -6.67 -9.60
N LEU A 45 23.51 -7.49 -8.57
CA LEU A 45 24.78 -7.43 -7.81
C LEU A 45 26.04 -7.80 -8.64
N SER A 46 25.88 -8.29 -9.87
CA SER A 46 26.98 -8.73 -10.75
C SER A 46 28.05 -7.66 -11.01
N ALA A 47 27.66 -6.38 -11.15
CA ALA A 47 28.57 -5.25 -11.41
C ALA A 47 29.50 -4.89 -10.23
N SER A 48 29.53 -5.73 -9.18
CA SER A 48 30.41 -5.63 -8.01
C SER A 48 31.46 -6.73 -7.93
N ALA A 49 31.40 -7.73 -8.83
CA ALA A 49 32.37 -8.84 -8.87
C ALA A 49 33.77 -8.39 -9.30
N GLU A 50 33.86 -7.35 -10.13
CA GLU A 50 35.10 -6.78 -10.67
C GLU A 50 36.00 -6.12 -9.60
N LEU A 51 35.42 -5.60 -8.52
CA LEU A 51 36.17 -4.83 -7.51
C LEU A 51 36.84 -5.74 -6.48
N PRO A 52 38.03 -5.37 -5.96
CA PRO A 52 38.69 -6.07 -4.86
C PRO A 52 37.78 -6.30 -3.65
N PRO A 53 37.94 -7.42 -2.91
CA PRO A 53 37.13 -7.71 -1.74
C PRO A 53 37.43 -6.75 -0.58
N ALA A 54 36.39 -6.08 -0.09
CA ALA A 54 36.42 -5.21 1.07
C ALA A 54 35.55 -5.76 2.22
N LYS A 55 35.70 -5.20 3.42
CA LYS A 55 34.76 -5.42 4.52
C LYS A 55 33.40 -4.79 4.15
N PRO A 56 32.25 -5.42 4.47
CA PRO A 56 30.95 -4.77 4.32
C PRO A 56 30.88 -3.45 5.10
N ALA A 57 30.20 -2.45 4.54
CA ALA A 57 29.98 -1.18 5.23
C ALA A 57 29.07 -1.40 6.46
N PRO A 58 29.39 -0.83 7.65
CA PRO A 58 28.49 -0.84 8.79
C PRO A 58 27.17 -0.14 8.44
N VAL A 59 26.02 -0.69 8.83
CA VAL A 59 24.70 -0.17 8.42
C VAL A 59 24.06 0.63 9.56
N ALA A 60 23.77 1.92 9.30
CA ALA A 60 23.23 2.86 10.29
C ALA A 60 22.11 3.72 9.67
N PRO A 61 20.94 3.13 9.33
CA PRO A 61 19.91 3.78 8.53
C PRO A 61 19.44 5.11 9.14
N ARG A 62 19.21 6.10 8.29
CA ARG A 62 18.61 7.39 8.67
C ARG A 62 17.20 7.47 8.10
N PRO A 63 16.24 8.10 8.79
CA PRO A 63 14.88 8.24 8.26
C PRO A 63 14.90 9.05 6.94
N PRO A 64 13.97 8.81 5.99
CA PRO A 64 13.94 9.50 4.69
C PRO A 64 14.05 11.03 4.80
N ALA A 65 13.39 11.61 5.80
CA ALA A 65 13.43 13.04 6.14
C ALA A 65 14.85 13.63 6.38
N ARG A 66 15.86 12.78 6.61
CA ARG A 66 17.28 13.15 6.66
C ARG A 66 18.10 12.51 5.53
N ALA A 67 17.78 11.29 5.12
CA ALA A 67 18.55 10.53 4.13
C ALA A 67 18.65 11.24 2.76
N TYR A 68 17.57 11.86 2.28
CA TYR A 68 17.56 12.55 0.97
C TYR A 68 18.58 13.69 0.85
N ALA A 69 19.11 14.25 1.96
CA ALA A 69 20.18 15.25 1.91
C ALA A 69 21.46 14.75 1.22
N TRP A 70 21.78 13.45 1.32
CA TRP A 70 22.91 12.84 0.62
C TRP A 70 22.67 12.76 -0.89
N ALA A 71 21.47 12.29 -1.28
CA ALA A 71 21.07 12.19 -2.68
C ALA A 71 20.97 13.57 -3.35
N GLU A 72 20.38 14.56 -2.67
CA GLU A 72 20.24 15.93 -3.16
C GLU A 72 21.61 16.60 -3.38
N ARG A 73 22.54 16.44 -2.43
CA ARG A 73 23.89 17.01 -2.55
C ARG A 73 24.66 16.41 -3.73
N ALA A 74 24.54 15.10 -3.95
CA ALA A 74 25.11 14.43 -5.12
C ALA A 74 24.42 14.84 -6.44
N TYR A 75 23.09 15.00 -6.43
CA TYR A 75 22.31 15.51 -7.55
C TYR A 75 22.69 16.95 -7.93
N GLY A 76 22.75 17.88 -6.97
CA GLY A 76 23.14 19.27 -7.19
C GLY A 76 24.57 19.41 -7.69
N MET A 77 25.51 18.67 -7.08
CA MET A 77 26.90 18.59 -7.57
C MET A 77 26.92 18.13 -9.04
N GLN A 78 26.29 17.00 -9.36
CA GLN A 78 26.26 16.48 -10.73
C GLN A 78 25.59 17.45 -11.71
N GLN A 79 24.43 18.01 -11.35
CA GLN A 79 23.69 18.97 -12.16
C GLN A 79 24.51 20.22 -12.50
N SER A 80 25.40 20.65 -11.61
CA SER A 80 26.25 21.82 -11.83
C SER A 80 27.42 21.61 -12.80
N VAL A 81 27.77 20.36 -13.15
CA VAL A 81 28.97 20.04 -13.95
C VAL A 81 28.80 19.05 -15.11
N TYR A 82 27.71 18.25 -15.17
CA TYR A 82 27.61 17.09 -16.08
C TYR A 82 27.54 17.40 -17.58
N ASP A 83 27.19 18.64 -17.96
CA ASP A 83 27.17 19.10 -19.36
C ASP A 83 28.48 19.80 -19.77
N ALA A 84 29.39 20.05 -18.82
CA ALA A 84 30.71 20.60 -19.03
C ALA A 84 31.80 19.52 -19.05
N PRO A 85 32.91 19.71 -19.78
CA PRO A 85 34.02 18.78 -19.77
C PRO A 85 34.63 18.64 -18.36
N PRO A 86 35.16 17.45 -17.99
CA PRO A 86 35.92 17.25 -16.75
C PRO A 86 37.19 18.10 -16.76
N ASP A 87 37.57 18.62 -15.59
CA ASP A 87 38.76 19.46 -15.44
C ASP A 87 40.05 18.68 -15.71
N TYR A 88 40.07 17.39 -15.40
CA TYR A 88 41.12 16.46 -15.80
C TYR A 88 40.65 14.99 -15.78
N ARG A 89 41.49 14.11 -16.30
CA ARG A 89 41.47 12.67 -16.02
C ARG A 89 42.85 12.22 -15.54
N PHE A 90 42.94 11.02 -14.97
CA PHE A 90 44.20 10.40 -14.56
C PHE A 90 44.20 8.92 -14.91
N ASP A 91 45.37 8.30 -15.05
CA ASP A 91 45.47 6.85 -15.19
C ASP A 91 45.30 6.18 -13.82
N TYR A 92 44.50 5.11 -13.80
CA TYR A 92 44.26 4.28 -12.62
C TYR A 92 43.81 2.89 -13.05
N ASP A 93 44.58 1.86 -12.73
CA ASP A 93 44.21 0.44 -12.88
C ASP A 93 43.80 0.07 -14.32
N GLY A 94 44.46 0.66 -15.33
CA GLY A 94 44.16 0.48 -16.76
C GLY A 94 42.91 1.25 -17.24
N THR A 95 42.32 2.09 -16.40
CA THR A 95 41.18 2.96 -16.72
C THR A 95 41.57 4.44 -16.64
N GLU A 96 40.81 5.33 -17.30
CA GLU A 96 40.96 6.78 -17.17
C GLU A 96 39.75 7.42 -16.42
N PRO A 97 39.71 7.43 -15.07
CA PRO A 97 38.69 8.16 -14.34
C PRO A 97 38.74 9.66 -14.61
N MET A 98 37.57 10.26 -14.87
CA MET A 98 37.39 11.69 -15.12
C MET A 98 36.97 12.41 -13.85
N VAL A 99 37.48 13.63 -13.63
CA VAL A 99 37.26 14.42 -12.42
C VAL A 99 36.73 15.80 -12.75
N TRP A 100 35.66 16.20 -12.05
CA TRP A 100 35.18 17.58 -11.96
C TRP A 100 35.45 18.11 -10.55
N GLN A 101 35.93 19.35 -10.45
CA GLN A 101 36.20 20.06 -9.19
C GLN A 101 35.51 21.43 -9.22
N THR A 102 34.78 21.76 -8.15
CA THR A 102 34.18 23.10 -7.98
C THR A 102 35.22 24.09 -7.47
N ALA A 103 34.92 25.39 -7.52
CA ALA A 103 35.74 26.40 -6.83
C ALA A 103 35.90 26.13 -5.31
N ASP A 104 34.90 25.48 -4.68
CA ASP A 104 34.83 25.23 -3.24
C ASP A 104 35.38 23.84 -2.83
N ASP A 105 36.28 23.23 -3.62
CA ASP A 105 36.91 21.90 -3.37
C ASP A 105 35.97 20.66 -3.33
N TRP A 106 34.66 20.80 -3.60
CA TRP A 106 33.82 19.64 -3.94
C TRP A 106 34.34 18.96 -5.20
N SER A 107 34.23 17.63 -5.26
CA SER A 107 34.63 16.91 -6.46
C SER A 107 33.79 15.66 -6.74
N MET A 108 33.63 15.38 -8.03
CA MET A 108 32.93 14.21 -8.56
C MET A 108 33.89 13.46 -9.48
N TYR A 109 34.05 12.16 -9.25
CA TYR A 109 34.89 11.27 -10.06
C TYR A 109 33.97 10.31 -10.81
N ALA A 110 34.12 10.18 -12.12
CA ALA A 110 33.45 9.16 -12.93
C ALA A 110 34.44 8.08 -13.37
N GLU A 111 34.34 6.91 -12.74
CA GLU A 111 35.09 5.69 -13.08
C GLU A 111 34.36 4.95 -14.22
N PRO A 112 35.03 4.56 -15.32
CA PRO A 112 34.44 3.68 -16.32
C PRO A 112 34.10 2.29 -15.73
N SER A 113 32.97 1.72 -16.11
CA SER A 113 32.59 0.32 -15.82
C SER A 113 31.77 -0.21 -17.00
N GLU A 114 31.93 -1.47 -17.40
CA GLU A 114 31.37 -2.15 -18.59
C GLU A 114 30.50 -1.27 -19.52
N ASP A 115 29.21 -1.12 -19.23
CA ASP A 115 28.22 -0.31 -19.98
C ASP A 115 28.06 1.15 -19.50
N SER A 116 28.51 1.48 -18.29
CA SER A 116 28.10 2.66 -17.52
C SER A 116 29.29 3.53 -17.07
N TYR A 117 29.06 4.35 -16.05
CA TYR A 117 30.05 4.97 -15.19
C TYR A 117 29.63 4.77 -13.73
N ARG A 118 30.59 4.64 -12.83
CA ARG A 118 30.39 4.69 -11.37
C ARG A 118 30.87 6.04 -10.87
N TYR A 119 30.02 6.76 -10.13
CA TYR A 119 30.25 8.15 -9.73
C TYR A 119 30.52 8.22 -8.23
N TYR A 120 31.62 8.86 -7.84
CA TYR A 120 32.02 9.05 -6.45
C TYR A 120 32.03 10.54 -6.12
N TYR A 121 31.39 10.94 -5.03
CA TYR A 121 31.17 12.34 -4.67
C TYR A 121 31.85 12.63 -3.33
N TYR A 122 32.69 13.67 -3.30
CA TYR A 122 33.54 14.03 -2.16
C TYR A 122 33.20 15.43 -1.65
N GLU A 123 33.17 15.58 -0.33
CA GLU A 123 33.11 16.89 0.33
C GLU A 123 34.49 17.57 0.27
N PRO A 124 34.57 18.90 0.51
CA PRO A 124 35.83 19.63 0.50
C PRO A 124 36.84 19.02 1.49
N GLY A 125 38.06 18.74 1.01
CA GLY A 125 39.09 18.04 1.78
C GLY A 125 38.82 16.56 2.13
N ALA A 126 37.67 15.99 1.77
CA ALA A 126 37.33 14.61 2.13
C ALA A 126 38.22 13.57 1.42
N ALA A 127 38.72 12.61 2.19
CA ALA A 127 39.48 11.45 1.72
C ALA A 127 38.59 10.26 1.30
N TYR A 128 37.30 10.33 1.57
CA TYR A 128 36.30 9.27 1.36
C TYR A 128 35.06 9.87 0.65
N PRO A 129 34.32 9.08 -0.15
CA PRO A 129 33.08 9.55 -0.74
C PRO A 129 31.96 9.66 0.32
N TYR A 130 31.21 10.77 0.31
CA TYR A 130 29.95 10.85 1.07
C TYR A 130 28.79 10.18 0.32
N PHE A 131 28.89 10.09 -1.00
CA PHE A 131 27.95 9.38 -1.85
C PHE A 131 28.70 8.62 -2.95
N VAL A 132 28.18 7.46 -3.33
CA VAL A 132 28.58 6.73 -4.54
C VAL A 132 27.33 6.37 -5.33
N ARG A 133 27.38 6.35 -6.66
CA ARG A 133 26.27 5.96 -7.53
C ARG A 133 26.76 5.02 -8.62
N ASP A 134 26.08 3.90 -8.81
CA ASP A 134 26.31 2.99 -9.94
C ASP A 134 25.17 3.11 -10.98
N ARG A 135 24.87 2.04 -11.71
CA ARG A 135 23.79 1.96 -12.70
C ARG A 135 22.41 1.88 -12.04
N ASP A 136 22.32 1.18 -10.91
CA ASP A 136 21.10 0.64 -10.33
C ASP A 136 20.79 1.22 -8.94
N TYR A 137 21.79 1.76 -8.24
CA TYR A 137 21.68 2.32 -6.88
C TYR A 137 22.55 3.56 -6.64
N GLY A 138 22.12 4.35 -5.66
CA GLY A 138 22.94 5.36 -4.97
C GLY A 138 23.14 5.01 -3.50
N TYR A 139 24.33 5.21 -2.96
CA TYR A 139 24.77 4.79 -1.62
C TYR A 139 25.29 6.01 -0.85
N GLY A 140 24.64 6.36 0.26
CA GLY A 140 25.05 7.45 1.14
C GLY A 140 25.82 6.96 2.36
N TYR A 141 26.96 7.58 2.64
CA TYR A 141 27.86 7.28 3.75
C TYR A 141 27.96 8.47 4.71
N ASP A 142 28.03 8.22 6.01
CA ASP A 142 28.40 9.26 6.97
C ASP A 142 29.94 9.41 7.08
N PRO A 143 30.46 10.41 7.83
CA PRO A 143 31.90 10.64 7.98
C PRO A 143 32.71 9.50 8.62
N ARG A 144 32.07 8.41 9.07
CA ARG A 144 32.74 7.20 9.58
C ARG A 144 32.74 6.05 8.57
N GLY A 145 32.05 6.20 7.43
CA GLY A 145 31.78 5.13 6.49
C GLY A 145 30.57 4.26 6.86
N GLU A 146 29.71 4.70 7.80
CA GLU A 146 28.45 4.01 8.05
C GLU A 146 27.50 4.24 6.85
N LEU A 147 26.99 3.15 6.25
CA LEU A 147 25.96 3.18 5.20
C LEU A 147 24.65 3.65 5.82
N VAL A 148 24.32 4.92 5.56
CA VAL A 148 23.18 5.64 6.15
C VAL A 148 21.95 5.66 5.27
N ALA A 149 22.12 5.49 3.96
CA ALA A 149 21.07 5.54 2.98
C ALA A 149 21.42 4.72 1.73
N VAL A 150 20.41 4.09 1.13
CA VAL A 150 20.48 3.56 -0.24
C VAL A 150 19.24 4.03 -0.99
N PHE A 151 19.43 4.38 -2.26
CA PHE A 151 18.39 4.77 -3.21
C PHE A 151 18.45 3.83 -4.41
N ASP A 152 17.33 3.53 -5.04
CA ASP A 152 17.34 2.87 -6.35
C ASP A 152 17.62 3.88 -7.49
N SER A 153 17.76 3.40 -8.72
CA SER A 153 17.94 4.21 -9.93
C SER A 153 16.76 5.13 -10.26
N GLY A 154 15.59 4.90 -9.64
CA GLY A 154 14.44 5.80 -9.63
C GLY A 154 14.52 6.91 -8.57
N GLY A 155 15.55 6.91 -7.72
CA GLY A 155 15.79 7.92 -6.68
C GLY A 155 15.03 7.67 -5.37
N ARG A 156 14.25 6.60 -5.28
CA ARG A 156 13.45 6.26 -4.10
C ARG A 156 14.33 5.68 -3.00
N TYR A 157 14.17 6.18 -1.78
CA TYR A 157 14.88 5.66 -0.60
C TYR A 157 14.45 4.22 -0.27
N LEU A 158 15.42 3.32 -0.05
CA LEU A 158 15.19 1.90 0.19
C LEU A 158 15.17 1.53 1.70
N PRO A 159 14.38 0.52 2.10
CA PRO A 159 14.27 0.11 3.50
C PRO A 159 15.54 -0.56 4.05
N GLN A 160 15.66 -0.65 5.38
CA GLN A 160 16.88 -1.09 6.08
C GLN A 160 17.37 -2.49 5.66
N ASP A 161 16.48 -3.41 5.33
CA ASP A 161 16.82 -4.75 4.85
C ASP A 161 17.52 -4.71 3.48
N ALA A 162 17.22 -3.72 2.63
CA ALA A 162 17.96 -3.49 1.39
C ALA A 162 19.38 -2.95 1.68
N LEU A 163 19.53 -2.03 2.63
CA LEU A 163 20.86 -1.54 3.07
C LEU A 163 21.73 -2.71 3.57
N VAL A 164 21.18 -3.62 4.36
CA VAL A 164 21.89 -4.82 4.84
C VAL A 164 22.27 -5.75 3.68
N ARG A 165 21.39 -5.94 2.68
CA ARG A 165 21.72 -6.76 1.49
C ARG A 165 22.86 -6.16 0.65
N VAL A 166 22.91 -4.84 0.46
CA VAL A 166 23.94 -4.20 -0.37
C VAL A 166 25.19 -3.76 0.39
N ALA A 167 25.23 -3.87 1.72
CA ALA A 167 26.39 -3.53 2.56
C ALA A 167 27.74 -4.13 2.09
N PRO A 168 27.81 -5.39 1.58
CA PRO A 168 29.06 -5.94 1.02
C PRO A 168 29.54 -5.26 -0.26
N VAL A 169 28.62 -4.70 -1.06
CA VAL A 169 28.93 -3.90 -2.27
C VAL A 169 29.33 -2.49 -1.88
N ALA A 170 28.53 -1.85 -1.02
CA ALA A 170 28.82 -0.52 -0.47
C ALA A 170 30.21 -0.43 0.17
N GLY A 171 30.63 -1.48 0.90
CA GLY A 171 31.99 -1.59 1.44
C GLY A 171 33.10 -1.54 0.38
N ARG A 172 32.92 -2.21 -0.77
CA ARG A 172 33.88 -2.15 -1.89
C ARG A 172 33.91 -0.77 -2.52
N TYR A 173 32.75 -0.15 -2.70
CA TYR A 173 32.64 1.19 -3.27
C TYR A 173 33.23 2.28 -2.36
N PHE A 174 33.06 2.17 -1.05
CA PHE A 174 33.66 3.10 -0.09
C PHE A 174 35.19 3.04 -0.12
N GLU A 175 35.76 1.82 -0.10
CA GLU A 175 37.22 1.61 -0.16
C GLU A 175 37.81 2.00 -1.52
N ARG A 176 37.18 1.61 -2.64
CA ARG A 176 37.59 2.00 -4.01
C ARG A 176 37.53 3.51 -4.21
N GLY A 177 36.52 4.19 -3.65
CA GLY A 177 36.43 5.64 -3.64
C GLY A 177 37.60 6.29 -2.88
N ARG A 178 37.93 5.81 -1.67
CA ARG A 178 39.13 6.27 -0.95
C ARG A 178 40.39 6.10 -1.80
N GLU A 179 40.54 4.98 -2.48
CA GLU A 179 41.72 4.70 -3.30
C GLU A 179 41.81 5.62 -4.53
N LEU A 180 40.72 5.75 -5.30
CA LEU A 180 40.60 6.70 -6.42
C LEU A 180 40.90 8.14 -5.98
N ARG A 181 40.44 8.55 -4.79
CA ARG A 181 40.74 9.86 -4.19
C ARG A 181 42.23 10.00 -3.87
N GLN A 182 42.85 9.00 -3.26
CA GLN A 182 44.28 9.02 -2.93
C GLN A 182 45.19 9.02 -4.17
N VAL A 183 44.85 8.26 -5.22
CA VAL A 183 45.62 8.24 -6.47
C VAL A 183 45.37 9.51 -7.28
N GLY A 184 44.11 9.92 -7.48
CA GLY A 184 43.76 11.13 -8.27
C GLY A 184 44.19 12.47 -7.67
N LEU A 185 44.74 12.47 -6.44
CA LEU A 185 45.44 13.60 -5.82
C LEU A 185 46.96 13.62 -6.09
N ARG A 186 47.56 12.48 -6.48
CA ARG A 186 49.01 12.28 -6.69
C ARG A 186 49.39 12.01 -8.13
N ALA A 187 48.49 11.41 -8.91
CA ALA A 187 48.73 11.02 -10.29
C ALA A 187 48.88 12.25 -11.22
N PRO A 188 49.65 12.14 -12.31
CA PRO A 188 49.70 13.17 -13.35
C PRO A 188 48.30 13.46 -13.90
N ARG A 189 47.89 14.73 -13.86
CA ARG A 189 46.59 15.17 -14.37
C ARG A 189 46.67 15.37 -15.89
N ALA A 190 45.95 14.57 -16.66
CA ALA A 190 45.84 14.71 -18.10
C ALA A 190 44.63 15.60 -18.46
N PRO A 191 44.79 16.66 -19.27
CA PRO A 191 43.68 17.51 -19.69
C PRO A 191 42.73 16.73 -20.61
N VAL A 192 41.41 16.92 -20.44
CA VAL A 192 40.40 16.32 -21.32
C VAL A 192 40.25 17.20 -22.55
N SER A 193 40.73 16.72 -23.71
CA SER A 193 40.59 17.45 -24.97
C SER A 193 39.15 17.41 -25.48
N GLU A 194 38.77 18.38 -26.31
CA GLU A 194 37.46 18.47 -26.95
C GLU A 194 37.08 17.19 -27.72
N GLN A 195 38.04 16.54 -28.37
CA GLN A 195 37.85 15.27 -29.08
C GLN A 195 37.51 14.13 -28.11
N ILE A 196 38.18 14.06 -26.95
CA ILE A 196 37.88 13.07 -25.91
C ILE A 196 36.51 13.38 -25.30
N TRP A 197 36.21 14.65 -25.01
CA TRP A 197 34.91 15.06 -24.47
C TRP A 197 33.76 14.73 -25.42
N THR A 198 33.84 15.13 -26.69
CA THR A 198 32.83 14.86 -27.72
C THR A 198 32.52 13.37 -27.88
N ARG A 199 33.55 12.50 -27.79
CA ARG A 199 33.40 11.04 -27.82
C ARG A 199 32.72 10.47 -26.56
N THR A 200 32.98 11.06 -25.40
CA THR A 200 32.67 10.47 -24.09
C THR A 200 31.40 11.04 -23.45
N ALA A 201 31.09 12.32 -23.68
CA ALA A 201 29.93 13.01 -23.12
C ALA A 201 28.60 12.28 -23.35
N PRO A 202 28.29 11.72 -24.55
CA PRO A 202 27.02 11.00 -24.74
C PRO A 202 26.88 9.75 -23.88
N ARG A 203 27.97 9.07 -23.50
CA ARG A 203 27.95 7.90 -22.60
C ARG A 203 27.78 8.35 -21.14
N LEU A 204 28.50 9.39 -20.72
CA LEU A 204 28.33 10.02 -19.40
C LEU A 204 26.92 10.56 -19.19
N GLN A 205 26.35 11.25 -20.19
CA GLN A 205 24.99 11.78 -20.14
C GLN A 205 23.97 10.66 -20.01
N ARG A 206 24.04 9.59 -20.83
CA ARG A 206 23.14 8.43 -20.68
C ARG A 206 23.23 7.74 -19.31
N SER A 207 24.40 7.76 -18.65
CA SER A 207 24.58 7.20 -17.30
C SER A 207 24.18 8.18 -16.17
N ALA A 208 24.18 9.48 -16.44
CA ALA A 208 23.67 10.54 -15.54
C ALA A 208 22.14 10.65 -15.57
N ASP A 209 21.58 10.57 -16.77
CA ASP A 209 20.19 10.90 -17.10
C ASP A 209 19.11 10.24 -16.23
N PRO A 210 19.18 8.93 -15.88
CA PRO A 210 18.20 8.30 -14.99
C PRO A 210 18.16 8.98 -13.62
N TRP A 211 19.32 9.22 -13.00
CA TRP A 211 19.46 9.89 -11.71
C TRP A 211 18.99 11.35 -11.76
N LEU A 212 19.37 12.06 -12.82
CA LEU A 212 18.93 13.45 -13.03
C LEU A 212 17.42 13.55 -13.30
N ARG A 213 16.75 12.50 -13.81
CA ARG A 213 15.28 12.44 -13.93
C ARG A 213 14.64 12.05 -12.60
N ALA A 214 15.14 11.01 -11.95
CA ALA A 214 14.73 10.53 -10.64
C ALA A 214 14.59 11.67 -9.62
N ALA A 215 15.64 12.47 -9.44
CA ALA A 215 15.64 13.62 -8.54
C ALA A 215 14.52 14.64 -8.82
N ARG A 216 14.04 14.73 -10.07
CA ARG A 216 12.97 15.64 -10.51
C ARG A 216 11.58 15.00 -10.54
N ALA A 217 11.47 13.68 -10.38
CA ALA A 217 10.23 12.92 -10.57
C ALA A 217 9.78 12.10 -9.35
N ASP A 218 10.69 11.71 -8.46
CA ASP A 218 10.35 11.01 -7.22
C ASP A 218 9.62 11.95 -6.24
N THR A 219 8.40 11.57 -5.84
CA THR A 219 7.53 12.42 -5.01
C THR A 219 8.03 12.60 -3.60
N ASP A 220 8.70 11.60 -3.03
CA ASP A 220 9.24 11.67 -1.66
C ASP A 220 10.50 12.55 -1.60
N TRP A 221 11.33 12.49 -2.65
CA TRP A 221 12.45 13.42 -2.85
C TRP A 221 11.97 14.86 -3.08
N GLN A 222 10.98 15.08 -3.97
CA GLN A 222 10.34 16.39 -4.16
C GLN A 222 9.81 16.95 -2.83
N ALA A 223 8.99 16.18 -2.12
CA ALA A 223 8.42 16.59 -0.84
C ALA A 223 9.48 16.83 0.24
N TRP A 224 10.65 16.16 0.16
CA TRP A 224 11.81 16.48 1.01
C TRP A 224 12.47 17.81 0.62
N ARG A 225 12.71 18.05 -0.68
CA ARG A 225 13.35 19.27 -1.21
C ARG A 225 12.56 20.53 -0.87
N ASP A 226 11.24 20.46 -0.99
CA ASP A 226 10.32 21.55 -0.67
C ASP A 226 10.36 21.90 0.83
N ARG A 227 10.58 20.90 1.70
CA ARG A 227 10.73 21.11 3.16
C ARG A 227 12.11 21.64 3.56
N ASP A 228 13.18 21.26 2.85
CA ASP A 228 14.53 21.78 3.11
C ASP A 228 14.74 23.21 2.56
N GLY A 229 14.00 23.56 1.50
CA GLY A 229 14.11 24.87 0.83
C GLY A 229 15.18 24.91 -0.26
N ASN A 230 15.47 23.79 -0.92
CA ASN A 230 16.49 23.65 -1.97
C ASN A 230 17.93 24.00 -1.52
N ARG A 231 18.27 23.81 -0.24
CA ARG A 231 19.51 24.33 0.37
C ARG A 231 20.77 23.75 -0.25
N GLU A 232 20.79 22.43 -0.46
CA GLU A 232 21.92 21.74 -1.09
C GLU A 232 22.04 22.08 -2.59
N LEU A 233 20.96 22.50 -3.27
CA LEU A 233 21.03 22.98 -4.66
C LEU A 233 21.60 24.40 -4.75
N GLN A 234 21.20 25.31 -3.85
CA GLN A 234 21.73 26.69 -3.84
C GLN A 234 23.25 26.72 -3.62
N ARG A 235 23.81 25.72 -2.91
CA ARG A 235 25.27 25.52 -2.76
C ARG A 235 26.01 25.49 -4.10
N PHE A 236 25.50 24.72 -5.07
CA PHE A 236 26.18 24.49 -6.36
C PHE A 236 25.80 25.51 -7.45
N ARG A 237 24.98 26.52 -7.12
CA ARG A 237 24.51 27.53 -8.07
C ARG A 237 25.63 28.40 -8.65
N ALA A 238 26.64 28.73 -7.83
CA ALA A 238 27.81 29.48 -8.28
C ALA A 238 28.68 28.67 -9.26
N GLU A 239 28.86 27.37 -9.01
CA GLU A 239 29.54 26.47 -9.94
C GLU A 239 28.77 26.35 -11.26
N GLN A 240 27.45 26.19 -11.21
CA GLN A 240 26.62 26.12 -12.41
C GLN A 240 26.74 27.40 -13.27
N GLN A 241 26.77 28.57 -12.63
CA GLN A 241 27.04 29.85 -13.31
C GLN A 241 28.44 29.89 -13.91
N ARG A 242 29.47 29.47 -13.17
CA ARG A 242 30.87 29.38 -13.66
C ARG A 242 30.99 28.46 -14.89
N ARG A 243 30.33 27.30 -14.89
CA ARG A 243 30.35 26.35 -16.02
C ARG A 243 29.59 26.89 -17.23
N GLU A 244 28.45 27.54 -17.03
CA GLU A 244 27.70 28.25 -18.07
C GLU A 244 28.51 29.39 -18.71
N GLU A 245 29.22 30.19 -17.90
CA GLU A 245 30.12 31.25 -18.37
C GLU A 245 31.31 30.70 -19.16
N ILE A 246 31.98 29.65 -18.64
CA ILE A 246 33.03 28.94 -19.37
C ILE A 246 32.50 28.45 -20.73
N ARG A 247 31.33 27.80 -20.76
CA ARG A 247 30.69 27.28 -21.99
C ARG A 247 30.32 28.38 -22.99
N ARG A 248 29.98 29.59 -22.52
CA ARG A 248 29.71 30.77 -23.38
C ARG A 248 30.99 31.46 -23.87
N SER A 249 32.06 31.41 -23.07
CA SER A 249 33.36 32.00 -23.41
C SER A 249 34.23 31.12 -24.32
N ALA A 250 33.94 29.82 -24.37
CA ALA A 250 34.60 28.88 -25.27
C ALA A 250 34.40 29.31 -26.74
N PRO A 251 35.49 29.40 -27.55
CA PRO A 251 35.36 29.71 -28.96
C PRO A 251 34.54 28.64 -29.68
N PRO A 252 33.76 28.98 -30.71
CA PRO A 252 32.96 28.01 -31.44
C PRO A 252 33.87 26.93 -32.08
N PRO A 253 33.46 25.65 -32.04
CA PRO A 253 34.29 24.55 -32.52
C PRO A 253 34.59 24.69 -34.02
N GLY A 254 35.88 24.84 -34.37
CA GLY A 254 36.34 24.97 -35.76
C GLY A 254 37.42 26.03 -36.04
N LEU A 255 37.77 26.89 -35.08
CA LEU A 255 38.83 27.91 -35.26
C LEU A 255 40.22 27.37 -34.85
N ASP A 256 40.91 26.68 -35.77
CA ASP A 256 42.25 26.10 -35.56
C ASP A 256 43.35 27.19 -35.53
N LEU A 257 43.66 27.68 -34.32
CA LEU A 257 44.70 28.70 -34.07
C LEU A 257 46.13 28.14 -34.11
N ARG A 258 46.54 27.60 -35.26
CA ARG A 258 47.88 27.05 -35.51
C ARG A 258 48.76 27.96 -36.39
N ARG A 259 49.26 29.08 -35.83
CA ARG A 259 50.45 29.82 -36.33
C ARG A 259 50.86 30.99 -35.42
N ALA A 260 51.93 30.80 -34.64
CA ALA A 260 52.97 31.80 -34.30
C ALA A 260 53.80 31.31 -33.09
N ASP A 261 55.03 30.82 -33.32
CA ASP A 261 56.26 31.55 -32.95
C ASP A 261 57.49 30.66 -33.20
N ASP A 262 58.44 31.14 -34.01
CA ASP A 262 59.80 30.58 -34.05
C ASP A 262 60.76 31.52 -34.83
N ARG A 263 61.67 32.21 -34.10
CA ARG A 263 62.85 32.92 -34.65
C ARG A 263 63.75 33.49 -33.55
N ARG A 264 65.04 33.09 -33.56
CA ARG A 264 66.14 33.75 -32.83
C ARG A 264 67.39 33.82 -33.74
N PRO A 265 68.09 34.96 -33.83
CA PRO A 265 69.43 35.04 -34.42
C PRO A 265 70.52 35.25 -33.34
N ALA A 266 71.76 34.87 -33.65
CA ALA A 266 72.96 35.19 -32.87
C ALA A 266 74.22 35.11 -33.75
N ASP A 267 75.08 36.14 -33.71
CA ASP A 267 76.54 36.07 -33.97
C ASP A 267 77.17 37.40 -33.50
N LEU A 268 78.44 37.39 -33.08
CA LEU A 268 79.38 38.53 -33.08
C LEU A 268 80.79 38.02 -32.75
N ARG A 269 81.83 38.58 -33.40
CA ARG A 269 83.15 37.92 -33.53
C ARG A 269 84.31 38.68 -32.88
N GLN A 270 85.39 37.93 -32.64
CA GLN A 270 86.69 38.40 -32.15
C GLN A 270 87.50 39.08 -33.27
N GLY A 271 88.38 40.04 -32.94
CA GLY A 271 89.27 40.63 -33.96
C GLY A 271 90.24 41.75 -33.56
N GLU A 272 90.63 41.89 -32.28
CA GLU A 272 91.33 43.12 -31.82
C GLU A 272 92.48 42.87 -30.83
N ILE A 273 93.42 41.98 -31.15
CA ILE A 273 94.56 41.61 -30.29
C ILE A 273 95.88 41.57 -31.08
N ALA A 274 96.42 42.74 -31.45
CA ALA A 274 97.77 42.89 -32.01
C ALA A 274 98.47 44.17 -31.51
N ASP A 275 97.91 45.34 -31.79
CA ASP A 275 98.56 46.65 -31.56
C ASP A 275 98.81 46.98 -30.06
N LEU A 276 98.10 46.29 -29.16
CA LEU A 276 98.23 46.42 -27.70
C LEU A 276 99.64 46.08 -27.15
N GLN A 277 100.50 45.41 -27.91
CA GLN A 277 101.82 45.00 -27.40
C GLN A 277 102.89 46.09 -27.56
N ALA A 278 102.90 46.85 -28.67
CA ALA A 278 103.91 47.89 -28.91
C ALA A 278 103.80 49.06 -27.90
N GLN A 279 102.58 49.42 -27.50
CA GLN A 279 102.33 50.52 -26.56
C GLN A 279 102.76 50.21 -25.11
N ARG A 280 102.87 48.92 -24.72
CA ARG A 280 103.20 48.51 -23.34
C ARG A 280 104.58 48.97 -22.89
N LEU A 281 105.61 48.74 -23.71
CA LEU A 281 107.01 48.93 -23.29
C LEU A 281 107.38 50.42 -23.08
N ALA A 282 106.76 51.32 -23.86
CA ALA A 282 106.90 52.77 -23.67
C ALA A 282 106.15 53.24 -22.41
N ALA A 283 104.97 52.68 -22.15
CA ALA A 283 104.19 53.00 -20.95
C ALA A 283 104.89 52.53 -19.65
N GLU A 284 105.59 51.40 -19.64
CA GLU A 284 106.27 50.86 -18.45
C GLU A 284 107.32 51.81 -17.86
N ARG A 285 108.16 52.44 -18.68
CA ARG A 285 109.18 53.38 -18.17
C ARG A 285 108.60 54.68 -17.64
N ALA A 286 107.47 55.13 -18.19
CA ALA A 286 106.70 56.25 -17.65
C ALA A 286 105.97 55.86 -16.34
N ARG A 287 105.51 54.60 -16.23
CA ARG A 287 104.88 54.06 -15.02
C ARG A 287 105.86 54.04 -13.86
N ASP A 288 107.09 53.54 -13.99
CA ASP A 288 108.01 53.40 -12.85
C ASP A 288 108.36 54.73 -12.15
N ALA A 289 108.48 55.82 -12.91
CA ALA A 289 108.69 57.16 -12.35
C ALA A 289 107.41 57.70 -11.68
N ASN A 290 106.27 57.58 -12.36
CA ASN A 290 104.98 58.05 -11.83
C ASN A 290 104.53 57.24 -10.61
N ALA A 291 104.82 55.93 -10.59
CA ALA A 291 104.47 54.99 -9.52
C ALA A 291 105.10 55.34 -8.17
N ARG A 292 106.23 56.06 -8.13
CA ARG A 292 106.82 56.52 -6.87
C ARG A 292 106.06 57.72 -6.28
N ALA A 293 105.75 58.72 -7.10
CA ALA A 293 104.92 59.86 -6.69
C ALA A 293 103.48 59.42 -6.38
N VAL A 294 102.94 58.47 -7.14
CA VAL A 294 101.67 57.81 -6.86
C VAL A 294 101.75 57.03 -5.54
N ALA A 295 102.77 56.21 -5.28
CA ALA A 295 102.87 55.46 -4.03
C ALA A 295 102.96 56.34 -2.77
N GLU A 296 103.63 57.49 -2.81
CA GLU A 296 103.62 58.45 -1.69
C GLU A 296 102.23 59.09 -1.50
N THR A 297 101.57 59.43 -2.61
CA THR A 297 100.20 59.97 -2.62
C THR A 297 99.19 58.94 -2.11
N GLU A 298 99.27 57.70 -2.58
CA GLU A 298 98.50 56.54 -2.11
C GLU A 298 98.76 56.28 -0.63
N HIS A 299 99.99 56.36 -0.13
CA HIS A 299 100.28 56.16 1.29
C HIS A 299 99.77 57.31 2.17
N MET A 300 99.58 58.51 1.62
CA MET A 300 98.87 59.60 2.28
C MET A 300 97.36 59.36 2.28
N GLN A 301 96.78 59.06 1.11
CA GLN A 301 95.35 58.75 0.94
C GLN A 301 94.92 57.52 1.75
N LEU A 302 95.75 56.48 1.86
CA LEU A 302 95.49 55.28 2.65
C LEU A 302 95.37 55.62 4.14
N ARG A 303 96.22 56.52 4.65
CA ARG A 303 96.15 56.98 6.05
C ARG A 303 94.89 57.80 6.31
N GLN A 304 94.48 58.65 5.37
CA GLN A 304 93.22 59.40 5.46
C GLN A 304 92.01 58.47 5.38
N ALA A 305 91.96 57.55 4.40
CA ALA A 305 90.92 56.53 4.28
C ALA A 305 90.85 55.59 5.51
N GLN A 306 91.96 55.35 6.21
CA GLN A 306 91.99 54.64 7.49
C GLN A 306 91.48 55.48 8.68
N GLN A 307 91.46 56.81 8.60
CA GLN A 307 90.79 57.69 9.56
C GLN A 307 89.29 57.74 9.24
N ASP A 308 88.93 57.95 7.97
CA ASP A 308 87.54 58.01 7.49
C ASP A 308 86.80 56.68 7.75
N ARG A 309 87.43 55.52 7.50
CA ARG A 309 86.86 54.21 7.88
C ARG A 309 86.59 54.11 9.38
N ARG A 310 87.52 54.55 10.24
CA ARG A 310 87.33 54.51 11.70
C ARG A 310 86.20 55.43 12.15
N LEU A 311 86.04 56.60 11.52
CA LEU A 311 84.91 57.49 11.78
C LEU A 311 83.58 56.86 11.32
N ALA A 312 83.55 56.28 10.12
CA ALA A 312 82.38 55.61 9.55
C ALA A 312 81.97 54.36 10.36
N GLU A 313 82.91 53.53 10.80
CA GLU A 313 82.66 52.41 11.72
C GLU A 313 82.08 52.89 13.05
N GLN A 314 82.57 54.01 13.59
CA GLN A 314 82.08 54.57 14.85
C GLN A 314 80.64 55.10 14.70
N GLN A 315 80.31 55.73 13.57
CA GLN A 315 78.94 56.14 13.21
C GLN A 315 78.02 54.94 12.98
N GLN A 316 78.48 53.89 12.28
CA GLN A 316 77.73 52.65 12.08
C GLN A 316 77.39 51.99 13.43
N ARG A 317 78.37 51.81 14.32
CA ARG A 317 78.17 51.27 15.68
C ARG A 317 77.28 52.14 16.58
N PHE A 318 76.99 53.39 16.21
CA PHE A 318 75.99 54.23 16.87
C PHE A 318 74.60 54.02 16.25
N ALA A 319 74.51 54.06 14.92
CA ALA A 319 73.26 53.78 14.19
C ALA A 319 72.70 52.37 14.46
N GLU A 320 73.57 51.36 14.58
CA GLU A 320 73.21 49.98 14.96
C GLU A 320 72.64 49.90 16.38
N ARG A 321 73.23 50.61 17.35
CA ARG A 321 72.72 50.66 18.73
C ARG A 321 71.34 51.32 18.79
N ASN A 322 71.15 52.42 18.06
CA ASN A 322 69.85 53.10 17.98
C ASN A 322 68.80 52.19 17.30
N ARG A 323 69.14 51.53 16.19
CA ARG A 323 68.27 50.52 15.53
C ARG A 323 67.92 49.37 16.46
N ALA A 324 68.86 48.85 17.23
CA ALA A 324 68.62 47.78 18.20
C ALA A 324 67.70 48.25 19.36
N GLN A 325 67.78 49.51 19.75
CA GLN A 325 66.93 50.12 20.77
C GLN A 325 65.49 50.35 20.24
N ASP A 326 65.34 50.85 19.01
CA ASP A 326 64.06 50.98 18.31
C ASP A 326 63.36 49.61 18.14
N LEU A 327 64.11 48.59 17.73
CA LEU A 327 63.57 47.24 17.57
C LEU A 327 63.08 46.65 18.90
N ARG A 328 63.78 46.91 20.01
CA ARG A 328 63.33 46.53 21.37
C ARG A 328 62.07 47.28 21.78
N ALA A 329 61.98 48.58 21.51
CA ALA A 329 60.77 49.37 21.79
C ALA A 329 59.56 48.87 21.00
N ARG A 330 59.72 48.57 19.70
CA ARG A 330 58.67 48.00 18.84
C ARG A 330 58.26 46.59 19.30
N ALA A 331 59.20 45.75 19.71
CA ALA A 331 58.89 44.42 20.25
C ALA A 331 58.09 44.49 21.55
N ALA A 332 58.39 45.44 22.44
CA ALA A 332 57.63 45.66 23.68
C ALA A 332 56.20 46.15 23.41
N ASP A 333 56.02 47.11 22.48
CA ASP A 333 54.69 47.57 22.04
C ASP A 333 53.88 46.44 21.38
N GLN A 334 54.50 45.62 20.52
CA GLN A 334 53.86 44.45 19.94
C GLN A 334 53.42 43.44 21.03
N GLN A 335 54.27 43.13 22.00
CA GLN A 335 53.90 42.27 23.14
C GLN A 335 52.74 42.84 23.97
N GLY A 336 52.70 44.17 24.16
CA GLY A 336 51.58 44.85 24.82
C GLY A 336 50.26 44.69 24.04
N ARG A 337 50.29 44.89 22.72
CA ARG A 337 49.12 44.69 21.83
C ARG A 337 48.65 43.24 21.81
N GLU A 338 49.57 42.28 21.75
CA GLU A 338 49.25 40.85 21.81
C GLU A 338 48.65 40.45 23.17
N ALA A 339 49.11 41.02 24.28
CA ALA A 339 48.54 40.78 25.60
C ALA A 339 47.11 41.36 25.71
N ALA A 340 46.89 42.57 25.17
CA ALA A 340 45.57 43.19 25.11
C ALA A 340 44.58 42.38 24.27
N ALA A 341 44.98 41.93 23.07
CA ALA A 341 44.15 41.11 22.19
C ALA A 341 43.75 39.76 22.84
N ARG A 342 44.69 39.09 23.53
CA ARG A 342 44.38 37.85 24.28
C ARG A 342 43.40 38.10 25.43
N ALA A 343 43.50 39.24 26.12
CA ALA A 343 42.55 39.61 27.18
C ALA A 343 41.15 39.91 26.63
N GLU A 344 41.05 40.50 25.43
CA GLU A 344 39.78 40.72 24.72
C GLU A 344 39.17 39.41 24.19
N GLU A 345 39.97 38.48 23.68
CA GLU A 345 39.51 37.14 23.28
C GLU A 345 38.90 36.38 24.48
N VAL A 346 39.58 36.40 25.64
CA VAL A 346 39.08 35.74 26.87
C VAL A 346 37.76 36.35 27.34
N ARG A 347 37.62 37.69 27.34
CA ARG A 347 36.35 38.37 27.65
C ARG A 347 35.25 37.98 26.66
N THR A 348 35.58 37.93 25.37
CA THR A 348 34.63 37.56 24.31
C THR A 348 34.16 36.12 24.46
N ARG A 349 35.07 35.18 24.77
CA ARG A 349 34.74 33.78 25.04
C ARG A 349 33.84 33.64 26.28
N GLN A 350 34.15 34.33 27.38
CA GLN A 350 33.30 34.34 28.58
C GLN A 350 31.90 34.89 28.30
N ALA A 351 31.77 35.97 27.51
CA ALA A 351 30.49 36.51 27.10
C ALA A 351 29.69 35.52 26.22
N GLN A 352 30.36 34.83 25.29
CA GLN A 352 29.76 33.78 24.47
C GLN A 352 29.30 32.58 25.31
N GLU A 353 30.10 32.12 26.27
CA GLU A 353 29.73 31.04 27.20
C GLU A 353 28.50 31.40 28.05
N MET A 354 28.43 32.64 28.56
CA MET A 354 27.25 33.12 29.30
C MET A 354 26.01 33.18 28.41
N ALA A 355 26.14 33.68 27.17
CA ALA A 355 25.04 33.71 26.21
C ALA A 355 24.57 32.29 25.81
N GLN A 356 25.49 31.33 25.68
CA GLN A 356 25.15 29.92 25.44
C GLN A 356 24.42 29.31 26.64
N ARG A 357 24.86 29.56 27.87
CA ARG A 357 24.16 29.10 29.09
C ARG A 357 22.75 29.67 29.19
N GLN A 358 22.56 30.96 28.89
CA GLN A 358 21.22 31.57 28.86
C GLN A 358 20.30 30.93 27.82
N ARG A 359 20.80 30.66 26.60
CA ARG A 359 20.04 29.93 25.57
C ARG A 359 19.65 28.53 26.05
N GLN A 360 20.59 27.75 26.59
CA GLN A 360 20.32 26.41 27.14
C GLN A 360 19.26 26.40 28.26
N LEU A 361 19.16 27.46 29.06
CA LEU A 361 18.10 27.60 30.07
C LEU A 361 16.74 27.91 29.42
N ALA A 362 16.69 28.84 28.46
CA ALA A 362 15.47 29.15 27.71
C ALA A 362 14.96 27.97 26.87
N ASP A 363 15.87 27.16 26.32
CA ASP A 363 15.55 25.93 25.58
C ASP A 363 14.98 24.85 26.50
N ARG A 364 15.51 24.71 27.73
CA ARG A 364 14.94 23.81 28.76
C ARG A 364 13.55 24.26 29.22
N GLN A 365 13.33 25.57 29.37
CA GLN A 365 12.00 26.11 29.70
C GLN A 365 10.99 25.79 28.59
N ARG A 366 11.34 26.08 27.32
CA ARG A 366 10.47 25.74 26.18
C ARG A 366 10.15 24.24 26.09
N ALA A 367 11.14 23.38 26.30
CA ALA A 367 10.92 21.94 26.32
C ALA A 367 10.02 21.46 27.49
N HIS A 368 10.04 22.17 28.63
CA HIS A 368 9.12 21.92 29.75
C HIS A 368 7.69 22.34 29.39
N ASP A 369 7.51 23.56 28.88
CA ASP A 369 6.21 24.10 28.47
C ASP A 369 5.56 23.26 27.35
N GLU A 370 6.37 22.76 26.41
CA GLU A 370 5.92 21.82 25.37
C GLU A 370 5.51 20.46 25.97
N HIS A 371 6.24 19.95 26.96
CA HIS A 371 5.89 18.71 27.64
C HIS A 371 4.56 18.83 28.42
N GLU A 372 4.35 19.92 29.16
CA GLU A 372 3.09 20.17 29.86
C GLU A 372 1.90 20.27 28.90
N ARG A 373 2.07 20.93 27.74
CA ARG A 373 1.03 20.99 26.70
C ARG A 373 0.68 19.61 26.13
N VAL A 374 1.69 18.77 25.87
CA VAL A 374 1.46 17.38 25.41
C VAL A 374 0.75 16.55 26.47
N VAL A 375 1.12 16.69 27.74
CA VAL A 375 0.43 16.01 28.86
C VAL A 375 -1.02 16.50 29.01
N ALA A 376 -1.27 17.79 28.91
CA ALA A 376 -2.61 18.37 28.98
C ALA A 376 -3.50 17.91 27.83
N GLN A 377 -2.99 17.91 26.59
CA GLN A 377 -3.70 17.37 25.43
C GLN A 377 -4.03 15.88 25.63
N GLN A 378 -3.07 15.08 26.07
CA GLN A 378 -3.30 13.64 26.32
C GLN A 378 -4.29 13.39 27.47
N GLN A 379 -4.49 14.32 28.40
CA GLN A 379 -5.57 14.23 29.39
C GLN A 379 -6.93 14.56 28.78
N LEU A 380 -7.01 15.56 27.89
CA LEU A 380 -8.24 15.90 27.16
C LEU A 380 -8.69 14.76 26.25
N ASP A 381 -7.76 14.16 25.49
CA ASP A 381 -8.03 13.03 24.60
C ASP A 381 -8.60 11.82 25.37
N ARG A 382 -8.10 11.54 26.58
CA ARG A 382 -8.63 10.49 27.46
C ARG A 382 -10.05 10.81 27.94
N GLN A 383 -10.37 12.06 28.23
CA GLN A 383 -11.74 12.46 28.62
C GLN A 383 -12.73 12.27 27.46
N HIS A 384 -12.35 12.66 26.24
CA HIS A 384 -13.16 12.39 25.04
C HIS A 384 -13.35 10.89 24.80
N ALA A 385 -12.29 10.08 24.87
CA ALA A 385 -12.38 8.63 24.70
C ALA A 385 -13.28 7.93 25.74
N LEU A 386 -13.34 8.45 26.98
CA LEU A 386 -14.28 7.97 27.99
C LEU A 386 -15.72 8.36 27.66
N ALA A 387 -15.98 9.62 27.32
CA ALA A 387 -17.32 10.09 26.93
C ALA A 387 -17.87 9.37 25.68
N ASP A 388 -17.01 9.03 24.72
CA ASP A 388 -17.39 8.24 23.55
C ASP A 388 -17.69 6.78 23.89
N ARG A 389 -16.95 6.19 24.83
CA ARG A 389 -17.24 4.86 25.36
C ARG A 389 -18.58 4.80 26.09
N GLU A 390 -18.91 5.81 26.89
CA GLU A 390 -20.21 5.93 27.54
C GLU A 390 -21.35 6.10 26.52
N ARG A 391 -21.16 6.96 25.50
CA ARG A 391 -22.14 7.12 24.40
C ARG A 391 -22.36 5.81 23.64
N ALA A 392 -21.30 5.05 23.37
CA ALA A 392 -21.39 3.73 22.73
C ALA A 392 -22.15 2.72 23.61
N GLN A 393 -21.89 2.67 24.91
CA GLN A 393 -22.60 1.79 25.85
C GLN A 393 -24.09 2.15 25.97
N GLN A 394 -24.44 3.44 26.02
CA GLN A 394 -25.83 3.89 26.00
C GLN A 394 -26.54 3.53 24.69
N ALA A 395 -25.86 3.63 23.55
CA ALA A 395 -26.41 3.21 22.25
C ALA A 395 -26.67 1.69 22.21
N GLN A 396 -25.73 0.87 22.71
CA GLN A 396 -25.90 -0.58 22.83
C GLN A 396 -27.07 -0.97 23.75
N ALA A 397 -27.21 -0.30 24.91
CA ALA A 397 -28.33 -0.54 25.82
C ALA A 397 -29.69 -0.23 25.18
N ARG A 398 -29.81 0.90 24.46
CA ARG A 398 -31.03 1.26 23.71
C ARG A 398 -31.34 0.27 22.58
N ALA A 399 -30.32 -0.22 21.87
CA ALA A 399 -30.49 -1.23 20.84
C ALA A 399 -31.01 -2.57 21.41
N ALA A 400 -30.44 -3.03 22.54
CA ALA A 400 -30.90 -4.24 23.22
C ALA A 400 -32.35 -4.13 23.72
N GLN A 401 -32.75 -2.97 24.28
CA GLN A 401 -34.14 -2.70 24.68
C GLN A 401 -35.09 -2.72 23.48
N ALA A 402 -34.71 -2.11 22.35
CA ALA A 402 -35.51 -2.13 21.13
C ALA A 402 -35.65 -3.55 20.54
N GLU A 403 -34.62 -4.39 20.66
CA GLU A 403 -34.70 -5.80 20.24
C GLU A 403 -35.62 -6.62 21.16
N GLN A 404 -35.54 -6.43 22.48
CA GLN A 404 -36.45 -7.05 23.44
C GLN A 404 -37.92 -6.68 23.16
N GLY A 405 -38.20 -5.41 22.87
CA GLY A 405 -39.54 -4.96 22.47
C GLY A 405 -40.03 -5.64 21.19
N ARG A 406 -39.19 -5.76 20.15
CA ARG A 406 -39.52 -6.50 18.92
C ARG A 406 -39.81 -7.98 19.18
N ARG A 407 -39.02 -8.64 20.04
CA ARG A 407 -39.24 -10.05 20.43
C ARG A 407 -40.59 -10.22 21.17
N GLN A 408 -40.94 -9.31 22.08
CA GLN A 408 -42.24 -9.33 22.76
C GLN A 408 -43.41 -9.13 21.78
N GLN A 409 -43.29 -8.19 20.84
CA GLN A 409 -44.31 -7.99 19.80
C GLN A 409 -44.48 -9.23 18.91
N GLN A 410 -43.39 -9.86 18.48
CA GLN A 410 -43.44 -11.09 17.68
C GLN A 410 -44.12 -12.25 18.43
N LEU A 411 -43.97 -12.35 19.75
CA LEU A 411 -44.70 -13.34 20.56
C LEU A 411 -46.20 -13.02 20.61
N ALA A 412 -46.58 -11.78 20.89
CA ALA A 412 -48.00 -11.37 20.93
C ALA A 412 -48.70 -11.54 19.57
N ASP A 413 -48.03 -11.25 18.45
CA ASP A 413 -48.58 -11.45 17.11
C ASP A 413 -48.65 -12.95 16.73
N ARG A 414 -47.74 -13.80 17.25
CA ARG A 414 -47.82 -15.26 17.13
C ARG A 414 -48.99 -15.85 17.94
N GLU A 415 -49.23 -15.36 19.15
CA GLU A 415 -50.39 -15.76 19.97
C GLU A 415 -51.71 -15.37 19.29
N ARG A 416 -51.80 -14.14 18.74
CA ARG A 416 -52.95 -13.69 17.94
C ARG A 416 -53.20 -14.60 16.73
N ALA A 417 -52.14 -14.97 16.00
CA ALA A 417 -52.24 -15.89 14.87
C ALA A 417 -52.74 -17.29 15.29
N GLN A 418 -52.24 -17.83 16.41
CA GLN A 418 -52.71 -19.10 16.96
C GLN A 418 -54.17 -19.04 17.41
N GLN A 419 -54.61 -17.95 18.06
CA GLN A 419 -56.01 -17.74 18.43
C GLN A 419 -56.92 -17.62 17.19
N ALA A 420 -56.46 -16.97 16.12
CA ALA A 420 -57.20 -16.88 14.87
C ALA A 420 -57.34 -18.26 14.19
N GLN A 421 -56.26 -19.06 14.16
CA GLN A 421 -56.29 -20.44 13.66
C GLN A 421 -57.23 -21.34 14.47
N ALA A 422 -57.22 -21.24 15.81
CA ALA A 422 -58.12 -21.99 16.67
C ALA A 422 -59.60 -21.63 16.41
N ARG A 423 -59.92 -20.34 16.25
CA ARG A 423 -61.28 -19.88 15.89
C ARG A 423 -61.72 -20.34 14.50
N ALA A 424 -60.81 -20.36 13.52
CA ALA A 424 -61.09 -20.89 12.18
C ALA A 424 -61.42 -22.39 12.24
N ALA A 425 -60.59 -23.19 12.93
CA ALA A 425 -60.83 -24.62 13.11
C ALA A 425 -62.16 -24.91 13.83
N GLN A 426 -62.54 -24.11 14.83
CA GLN A 426 -63.85 -24.21 15.48
C GLN A 426 -65.01 -23.86 14.54
N ALA A 427 -64.86 -22.84 13.69
CA ALA A 427 -65.88 -22.47 12.70
C ALA A 427 -66.07 -23.56 11.63
N ASP A 428 -64.99 -24.20 11.17
CA ASP A 428 -65.07 -25.29 10.20
C ASP A 428 -65.60 -26.59 10.82
N GLN A 429 -65.31 -26.88 12.10
CA GLN A 429 -65.98 -27.94 12.85
C GLN A 429 -67.49 -27.69 12.99
N ALA A 430 -67.91 -26.46 13.29
CA ALA A 430 -69.32 -26.09 13.38
C ALA A 430 -70.04 -26.23 12.03
N ARG A 431 -69.41 -25.80 10.93
CA ARG A 431 -69.90 -26.01 9.55
C ARG A 431 -70.03 -27.49 9.21
N HIS A 432 -69.07 -28.33 9.61
CA HIS A 432 -69.13 -29.77 9.38
C HIS A 432 -70.29 -30.42 10.14
N GLN A 433 -70.54 -30.02 11.39
CA GLN A 433 -71.71 -30.48 12.15
C GLN A 433 -73.03 -30.03 11.53
N GLN A 434 -73.11 -28.79 11.00
CA GLN A 434 -74.27 -28.31 10.24
C GLN A 434 -74.52 -29.15 8.99
N GLN A 435 -73.49 -29.43 8.18
CA GLN A 435 -73.59 -30.27 6.99
C GLN A 435 -74.02 -31.72 7.31
N LEU A 436 -73.61 -32.27 8.45
CA LEU A 436 -74.06 -33.59 8.91
C LEU A 436 -75.54 -33.56 9.31
N ALA A 437 -75.99 -32.53 10.04
CA ALA A 437 -77.40 -32.36 10.40
C ALA A 437 -78.32 -32.10 9.18
N GLU A 438 -77.84 -31.34 8.19
CA GLU A 438 -78.54 -31.15 6.91
C GLU A 438 -78.66 -32.45 6.12
N ARG A 439 -77.60 -33.27 6.06
CA ARG A 439 -77.62 -34.60 5.43
C ARG A 439 -78.56 -35.57 6.14
N GLN A 440 -78.64 -35.52 7.47
CA GLN A 440 -79.61 -36.30 8.24
C GLN A 440 -81.04 -35.89 7.87
N ARG A 441 -81.37 -34.59 7.93
CA ARG A 441 -82.70 -34.09 7.53
C ARG A 441 -83.09 -34.48 6.10
N ALA A 442 -82.18 -34.32 5.13
CA ALA A 442 -82.42 -34.72 3.75
C ALA A 442 -82.63 -36.23 3.58
N HIS A 443 -81.98 -37.06 4.41
CA HIS A 443 -82.20 -38.51 4.44
C HIS A 443 -83.55 -38.85 5.07
N ASP A 444 -83.94 -38.18 6.15
CA ASP A 444 -85.22 -38.39 6.85
C ASP A 444 -86.41 -37.92 5.99
N GLU A 445 -86.27 -36.81 5.25
CA GLU A 445 -87.22 -36.35 4.24
C GLU A 445 -87.36 -37.36 3.08
N GLN A 446 -86.25 -37.94 2.61
CA GLN A 446 -86.30 -39.02 1.61
C GLN A 446 -86.96 -40.30 2.14
N ALA A 447 -86.74 -40.64 3.42
CA ALA A 447 -87.41 -41.78 4.06
C ALA A 447 -88.92 -41.54 4.16
N ALA A 448 -89.35 -40.36 4.63
CA ALA A 448 -90.76 -39.97 4.70
C ALA A 448 -91.44 -39.97 3.33
N HIS A 449 -90.77 -39.47 2.28
CA HIS A 449 -91.30 -39.54 0.92
C HIS A 449 -91.39 -40.98 0.38
N GLN A 450 -90.43 -41.86 0.69
CA GLN A 450 -90.55 -43.28 0.36
C GLN A 450 -91.70 -43.97 1.10
N GLU A 451 -91.93 -43.63 2.36
CA GLU A 451 -93.04 -44.19 3.15
C GLU A 451 -94.40 -43.73 2.62
N GLN A 452 -94.56 -42.43 2.30
CA GLN A 452 -95.73 -41.91 1.61
C GLN A 452 -95.97 -42.58 0.25
N ALA A 453 -94.91 -42.80 -0.54
CA ALA A 453 -95.01 -43.51 -1.82
C ALA A 453 -95.47 -44.97 -1.65
N ARG A 454 -94.93 -45.69 -0.65
CA ARG A 454 -95.36 -47.06 -0.31
C ARG A 454 -96.81 -47.11 0.17
N ALA A 455 -97.23 -46.18 1.03
CA ALA A 455 -98.62 -46.07 1.47
C ALA A 455 -99.58 -45.80 0.30
N ALA A 456 -99.25 -44.86 -0.58
CA ALA A 456 -100.04 -44.57 -1.78
C ALA A 456 -100.08 -45.76 -2.76
N GLN A 457 -99.00 -46.54 -2.87
CA GLN A 457 -98.96 -47.75 -3.69
C GLN A 457 -99.81 -48.88 -3.09
N ALA A 458 -99.75 -49.08 -1.77
CA ALA A 458 -100.60 -50.04 -1.07
C ALA A 458 -102.09 -49.69 -1.18
N GLN A 459 -102.45 -48.41 -1.06
CA GLN A 459 -103.83 -47.93 -1.24
C GLN A 459 -104.35 -48.20 -2.66
N ARG A 460 -103.54 -47.99 -3.70
CA ARG A 460 -103.89 -48.36 -5.08
C ARG A 460 -104.05 -49.87 -5.26
N GLN A 461 -103.23 -50.69 -4.60
CA GLN A 461 -103.38 -52.15 -4.63
C GLN A 461 -104.68 -52.61 -3.96
N GLN A 462 -105.06 -52.01 -2.82
CA GLN A 462 -106.34 -52.27 -2.16
C GLN A 462 -107.53 -51.86 -3.05
N GLN A 463 -107.47 -50.70 -3.71
CA GLN A 463 -108.48 -50.28 -4.69
C GLN A 463 -108.62 -51.29 -5.84
N GLN A 464 -107.51 -51.70 -6.46
CA GLN A 464 -107.53 -52.72 -7.52
C GLN A 464 -108.02 -54.09 -7.04
N GLN A 465 -107.79 -54.47 -5.78
CA GLN A 465 -108.36 -55.69 -5.20
C GLN A 465 -109.87 -55.56 -4.98
N ALA A 466 -110.36 -54.41 -4.51
CA ALA A 466 -111.78 -54.13 -4.36
C ALA A 466 -112.51 -54.12 -5.72
N GLU A 467 -111.96 -53.46 -6.74
CA GLU A 467 -112.48 -53.49 -8.12
C GLU A 467 -112.54 -54.91 -8.68
N ARG A 468 -111.49 -55.72 -8.47
CA ARG A 468 -111.46 -57.13 -8.89
C ARG A 468 -112.50 -57.97 -8.14
N ALA A 469 -112.72 -57.72 -6.85
CA ALA A 469 -113.74 -58.41 -6.06
C ALA A 469 -115.15 -58.04 -6.55
N GLN A 470 -115.43 -56.76 -6.82
CA GLN A 470 -116.70 -56.32 -7.39
C GLN A 470 -116.94 -56.87 -8.80
N ALA A 471 -115.90 -56.87 -9.66
CA ALA A 471 -115.98 -57.48 -10.99
C ALA A 471 -116.19 -59.00 -10.95
N ALA A 472 -115.60 -59.70 -9.96
CA ALA A 472 -115.84 -61.12 -9.74
C ALA A 472 -117.29 -61.38 -9.24
N GLN A 473 -117.80 -60.57 -8.32
CA GLN A 473 -119.19 -60.65 -7.86
C GLN A 473 -120.19 -60.37 -8.99
N ALA A 474 -119.94 -59.36 -9.83
CA ALA A 474 -120.77 -59.06 -11.00
C ALA A 474 -120.79 -60.23 -11.99
N ARG A 475 -119.64 -60.84 -12.29
CA ARG A 475 -119.54 -62.04 -13.14
C ARG A 475 -120.22 -63.26 -12.52
N ALA A 476 -120.15 -63.44 -11.21
CA ALA A 476 -120.84 -64.52 -10.50
C ALA A 476 -122.37 -64.33 -10.55
N ALA A 477 -122.86 -63.11 -10.36
CA ALA A 477 -124.28 -62.78 -10.51
C ALA A 477 -124.77 -62.97 -11.95
N GLU A 478 -123.97 -62.58 -12.94
CA GLU A 478 -124.29 -62.81 -14.37
C GLU A 478 -124.29 -64.31 -14.71
N GLN A 479 -123.35 -65.10 -14.17
CA GLN A 479 -123.35 -66.55 -14.31
C GLN A 479 -124.57 -67.19 -13.63
N GLN A 480 -124.97 -66.72 -12.45
CA GLN A 480 -126.20 -67.17 -11.79
C GLN A 480 -127.46 -66.80 -12.59
N GLN A 481 -127.52 -65.61 -13.20
CA GLN A 481 -128.63 -65.25 -14.10
C GLN A 481 -128.64 -66.13 -15.36
N ARG A 482 -127.49 -66.39 -15.99
CA ARG A 482 -127.39 -67.30 -17.14
C ARG A 482 -127.78 -68.74 -16.76
N GLN A 483 -127.38 -69.22 -15.59
CA GLN A 483 -127.79 -70.54 -15.06
C GLN A 483 -129.29 -70.58 -14.74
N ALA A 484 -129.87 -69.52 -14.15
CA ALA A 484 -131.31 -69.43 -13.90
C ALA A 484 -132.12 -69.38 -15.20
N GLN A 485 -131.66 -68.65 -16.22
CA GLN A 485 -132.27 -68.65 -17.55
C GLN A 485 -132.13 -70.02 -18.25
N GLN A 486 -130.99 -70.70 -18.14
CA GLN A 486 -130.81 -72.06 -18.64
C GLN A 486 -131.70 -73.06 -17.90
N ALA A 487 -131.83 -72.94 -16.57
CA ALA A 487 -132.73 -73.75 -15.76
C ALA A 487 -134.20 -73.50 -16.14
N GLN A 488 -134.61 -72.25 -16.37
CA GLN A 488 -135.94 -71.91 -16.88
C GLN A 488 -136.19 -72.45 -18.29
N GLN A 489 -135.20 -72.40 -19.20
CA GLN A 489 -135.31 -73.00 -20.53
C GLN A 489 -135.34 -74.53 -20.46
N GLN A 490 -134.60 -75.16 -19.55
CA GLN A 490 -134.66 -76.59 -19.30
C GLN A 490 -135.99 -76.98 -18.67
N GLN A 491 -136.53 -76.21 -17.73
CA GLN A 491 -137.86 -76.41 -17.14
C GLN A 491 -138.97 -76.19 -18.18
N ALA A 492 -138.84 -75.21 -19.07
CA ALA A 492 -139.79 -75.01 -20.18
C ALA A 492 -139.77 -76.20 -21.15
N ARG A 493 -138.58 -76.67 -21.55
CA ARG A 493 -138.44 -77.88 -22.39
C ARG A 493 -138.88 -79.15 -21.68
N ALA A 494 -138.62 -79.28 -20.38
CA ALA A 494 -139.05 -80.40 -19.57
C ALA A 494 -140.56 -80.37 -19.31
N ALA A 495 -141.18 -79.19 -19.18
CA ALA A 495 -142.63 -79.02 -19.13
C ALA A 495 -143.29 -79.31 -20.49
N GLU A 496 -142.65 -78.94 -21.61
CA GLU A 496 -143.11 -79.28 -22.95
C GLU A 496 -142.97 -80.79 -23.22
N GLN A 497 -141.87 -81.42 -22.80
CA GLN A 497 -141.68 -82.86 -22.84
C GLN A 497 -142.64 -83.58 -21.88
N ALA A 498 -142.88 -83.06 -20.68
CA ALA A 498 -143.85 -83.59 -19.72
C ALA A 498 -145.30 -83.41 -20.20
N ALA A 499 -145.63 -82.36 -20.95
CA ALA A 499 -146.93 -82.22 -21.60
C ALA A 499 -147.09 -83.26 -22.73
N ARG A 500 -146.06 -83.45 -23.56
CA ARG A 500 -146.00 -84.51 -24.59
C ARG A 500 -146.03 -85.93 -23.99
N GLN A 501 -145.48 -86.13 -22.78
CA GLN A 501 -145.47 -87.42 -22.08
C GLN A 501 -146.74 -87.65 -21.23
N ALA A 502 -147.35 -86.62 -20.64
CA ALA A 502 -148.65 -86.72 -19.98
C ALA A 502 -149.74 -87.09 -20.99
N ALA A 503 -149.72 -86.48 -22.18
CA ALA A 503 -150.55 -86.88 -23.32
C ALA A 503 -150.31 -88.32 -23.81
N ALA A 504 -149.23 -88.99 -23.38
CA ALA A 504 -148.93 -90.40 -23.65
C ALA A 504 -149.16 -91.33 -22.44
N HIS A 505 -149.14 -90.81 -21.21
CA HIS A 505 -149.16 -91.58 -19.97
C HIS A 505 -150.32 -91.25 -19.01
N GLU A 506 -151.34 -90.52 -19.44
CA GLU A 506 -152.68 -90.57 -18.81
C GLU A 506 -153.43 -91.90 -19.11
N ARG A 507 -152.66 -92.99 -19.22
CA ARG A 507 -153.08 -94.38 -19.11
C ARG A 507 -152.21 -95.04 -18.03
N ALA A 508 -152.85 -95.47 -16.94
CA ALA A 508 -152.28 -96.20 -15.80
C ALA A 508 -151.31 -95.44 -14.87
N ALA A 509 -151.86 -94.98 -13.75
CA ALA A 509 -151.16 -94.75 -12.47
C ALA A 509 -150.94 -96.11 -11.73
N PRO A 510 -150.51 -96.23 -10.44
CA PRO A 510 -150.21 -95.19 -9.44
C PRO A 510 -149.02 -95.42 -8.45
N ALA A 511 -148.69 -94.37 -7.68
CA ALA A 511 -148.27 -94.32 -6.25
C ALA A 511 -146.99 -95.04 -5.69
N GLN A 512 -146.31 -94.37 -4.74
CA GLN A 512 -145.89 -94.81 -3.38
C GLN A 512 -144.49 -94.33 -2.86
N HIS A 513 -144.47 -93.94 -1.57
CA HIS A 513 -143.44 -94.01 -0.50
C HIS A 513 -141.90 -93.84 -0.68
N GLY A 514 -141.27 -93.17 0.33
CA GLY A 514 -139.85 -93.22 0.72
C GLY A 514 -139.40 -91.89 1.41
N LYS A 515 -138.79 -91.80 2.62
CA LYS A 515 -137.53 -92.35 3.19
C LYS A 515 -136.25 -91.88 2.46
N LEU A 516 -135.12 -91.52 3.10
CA LEU A 516 -134.73 -91.19 4.50
C LEU A 516 -133.28 -90.62 4.51
N ASP A 517 -132.71 -90.37 5.70
CA ASP A 517 -131.27 -90.42 6.07
C ASP A 517 -130.25 -89.26 5.88
N HIS A 518 -129.20 -89.39 6.70
CA HIS A 518 -127.98 -88.60 7.01
C HIS A 518 -126.74 -89.21 6.26
N PRO A 519 -125.44 -88.92 6.54
CA PRO A 519 -124.77 -88.01 7.50
C PRO A 519 -123.83 -87.00 6.74
N ASP A 520 -122.55 -86.62 7.00
CA ASP A 520 -121.53 -87.00 8.01
C ASP A 520 -120.48 -85.91 8.37
N LYS A 521 -119.20 -86.03 7.93
CA LYS A 521 -117.99 -85.30 8.41
C LYS A 521 -117.10 -84.88 7.21
N ASP A 522 -115.99 -84.12 7.30
CA ASP A 522 -114.74 -84.46 8.01
C ASP A 522 -113.64 -83.36 7.92
N LYS A 523 -112.80 -83.22 8.97
CA LYS A 523 -111.29 -83.04 9.02
C LYS A 523 -110.57 -81.97 8.12
N ARG A 524 -109.36 -81.42 8.39
CA ARG A 524 -108.38 -81.33 9.53
C ARG A 524 -107.16 -80.41 9.13
N ARG A 525 -106.25 -80.13 10.10
CA ARG A 525 -104.82 -79.69 10.00
C ARG A 525 -104.46 -78.19 9.83
N GLY A 526 -103.41 -77.77 10.56
CA GLY A 526 -102.51 -76.63 10.29
C GLY A 526 -101.21 -77.14 9.62
N PRO A 527 -99.96 -76.74 10.00
CA PRO A 527 -99.52 -75.92 11.15
C PRO A 527 -98.34 -74.93 10.84
N ASP A 528 -97.67 -74.39 11.89
CA ASP A 528 -96.24 -73.93 11.98
C ASP A 528 -95.75 -72.76 11.04
N ASP A 529 -94.64 -72.03 11.27
CA ASP A 529 -93.72 -71.84 12.43
C ASP A 529 -93.15 -70.39 12.45
N ARG A 530 -92.48 -70.02 13.57
CA ARG A 530 -91.39 -69.03 13.84
C ARG A 530 -90.78 -68.09 12.75
N PRO A 531 -90.00 -67.05 13.16
CA PRO A 531 -89.94 -66.34 14.47
C PRO A 531 -90.09 -64.80 14.38
#